data_AF-A0A956H9F9-F1
#
_entry.id   AF-A0A956H9F9-F1
#
_cell.length_a   1.000
_cell.length_b   1.000
_cell.length_c   1.000
_cell.angle_alpha   90.00
_cell.angle_beta   90.00
_cell.angle_gamma   90.00
#
_symmetry.space_group_name_H-M   'P 1'
#
loop_
_entity.id
_entity.type
_entity.pdbx_description
1 polymer ?
#
loop_
_entity_poly.entity_id
_entity_poly.type
_entity_poly.pdbx_seq_one_letter_code
_entity_poly.pdbx_strand_id
1 'polypeptide(L)' 'MLALRTALLLTGFLAGFALAEVEAPAPAPEEEEPPVCCKICRKGKACGDTCVARDKECTVPKGCACDSDED' A
#
# COMPACT_ATOMS: atom_id res chain seq x y z
N MET A 1 -13.26 46.02 -40.37
CA MET A 1 -12.65 44.67 -40.30
C MET A 1 -11.99 44.34 -38.95
N LEU A 2 -12.08 45.21 -37.92
CA LEU A 2 -11.51 44.94 -36.60
C LEU A 2 -12.51 44.28 -35.61
N ALA A 3 -13.81 44.29 -35.92
CA ALA A 3 -14.87 43.68 -35.10
C ALA A 3 -15.08 42.17 -35.38
N LEU A 4 -14.51 41.62 -36.46
CA LEU A 4 -14.67 40.20 -36.81
C LEU A 4 -13.62 39.31 -36.13
N ARG A 5 -12.49 39.88 -35.71
CA ARG A 5 -11.43 39.15 -34.99
C ARG A 5 -11.76 38.95 -33.50
N THR A 6 -12.52 39.86 -32.89
CA THR A 6 -12.96 39.74 -31.49
C THR A 6 -14.06 38.69 -31.30
N ALA A 7 -14.91 38.45 -32.31
CA ALA A 7 -15.96 37.43 -32.24
C ALA A 7 -15.42 35.99 -32.27
N LEU A 8 -14.31 35.73 -32.97
CA LEU A 8 -13.70 34.40 -33.09
C LEU A 8 -12.95 33.94 -31.82
N LEU A 9 -12.50 34.88 -30.99
CA LEU A 9 -11.79 34.55 -29.75
C LEU A 9 -12.74 34.18 -28.59
N LEU A 10 -13.99 34.64 -28.63
CA LEU A 10 -14.98 34.40 -27.56
C LEU A 10 -15.72 33.06 -27.69
N THR A 11 -15.80 32.47 -28.90
CA THR A 11 -16.52 31.20 -29.12
C THR A 11 -15.64 29.95 -28.97
N GLY A 12 -14.31 30.08 -29.05
CA GLY A 12 -13.38 28.95 -29.06
C GLY A 12 -12.97 28.39 -27.69
N PHE A 13 -13.27 29.07 -26.57
CA PHE A 13 -12.74 28.70 -25.26
C PHE A 13 -13.63 27.72 -24.46
N LEU A 14 -14.87 27.48 -24.89
CA LEU A 14 -15.83 26.63 -24.16
C LEU A 14 -15.91 25.17 -24.67
N ALA A 15 -15.24 24.82 -25.77
CA ALA A 15 -15.26 23.45 -26.31
C ALA A 15 -14.09 22.56 -25.85
N GLY A 16 -13.16 23.12 -25.07
CA GLY A 16 -11.83 22.52 -24.88
C GLY A 16 -11.48 22.01 -23.49
N PHE A 17 -12.38 22.06 -22.50
CA PHE A 17 -12.01 21.65 -21.15
C PHE A 17 -13.04 20.74 -20.48
N ALA A 18 -12.55 19.53 -20.21
CA ALA A 18 -12.99 18.60 -19.18
C ALA A 18 -14.31 17.87 -19.43
N LEU A 19 -14.20 16.68 -20.02
CA LEU A 19 -14.37 15.46 -19.24
C LEU A 19 -13.17 14.54 -19.56
N ALA A 20 -12.00 14.92 -19.05
CA ALA A 20 -10.97 13.92 -18.79
C ALA A 20 -11.56 12.98 -17.74
N GLU A 21 -11.69 11.72 -18.10
CA GLU A 21 -12.14 10.66 -17.21
C GLU A 21 -11.32 10.73 -15.92
N VAL A 22 -11.99 10.85 -14.78
CA VAL A 22 -11.36 10.61 -13.48
C VAL A 22 -11.08 9.11 -13.44
N GLU A 23 -9.99 8.70 -14.08
CA GLU A 23 -9.37 7.44 -13.78
C GLU A 23 -8.79 7.59 -12.38
N ALA A 24 -9.54 7.07 -11.42
CA ALA A 24 -9.11 6.98 -10.04
C ALA A 24 -7.71 6.34 -10.03
N PRO A 25 -6.72 6.95 -9.36
CA PRO A 25 -5.43 6.32 -9.22
C PRO A 25 -5.66 4.97 -8.53
N ALA A 26 -5.27 3.88 -9.18
CA ALA A 26 -5.17 2.59 -8.52
C ALA A 26 -4.35 2.79 -7.23
N PRO A 27 -4.70 2.13 -6.12
CA PRO A 27 -3.89 2.23 -4.92
C PRO A 27 -2.46 1.88 -5.33
N ALA A 28 -1.52 2.80 -5.07
CA ALA A 28 -0.10 2.47 -5.07
C ALA A 28 0.06 1.20 -4.23
N PRO A 29 0.98 0.28 -4.55
CA PRO A 29 1.28 -0.81 -3.65
C PRO A 29 1.56 -0.14 -2.30
N GLU A 30 0.66 -0.38 -1.34
CA GLU A 30 0.90 -0.03 0.04
C GLU A 30 2.30 -0.56 0.30
N GLU A 31 3.22 0.30 0.74
CA GLU A 31 4.42 -0.17 1.40
C GLU A 31 3.91 -1.06 2.53
N GLU A 32 3.75 -2.36 2.25
CA GLU A 32 3.67 -3.39 3.25
C GLU A 32 5.05 -3.37 3.87
N GLU A 33 5.21 -2.43 4.81
CA GLU A 33 6.25 -2.51 5.82
C GLU A 33 6.25 -3.97 6.25
N PRO A 34 7.38 -4.69 6.05
CA PRO A 34 7.43 -6.12 6.28
C PRO A 34 6.84 -6.35 7.66
N PRO A 35 5.83 -7.24 7.80
CA PRO A 35 4.99 -7.28 8.99
C PRO A 35 5.89 -7.32 10.21
N VAL A 36 5.96 -6.19 10.93
CA VAL A 36 6.92 -6.02 12.00
C VAL A 36 6.50 -7.02 13.05
N CYS A 37 7.33 -8.04 13.24
CA CYS A 37 7.07 -9.07 14.22
C CYS A 37 6.89 -8.38 15.57
N CYS A 38 5.76 -8.63 16.23
CA CYS A 38 5.49 -8.08 17.55
C CYS A 38 6.50 -8.60 18.59
N LYS A 39 7.15 -9.74 18.28
CA LYS A 39 8.11 -10.42 19.14
C LYS A 39 9.07 -11.26 18.31
N ILE A 40 10.37 -11.19 18.63
CA ILE A 40 11.41 -12.03 18.02
C ILE A 40 11.87 -13.10 19.02
N CYS A 41 11.82 -14.37 18.60
CA CYS A 41 12.19 -15.52 19.40
C CYS A 41 13.65 -15.92 19.17
N ARG A 42 14.58 -15.32 19.94
CA ARG A 42 16.03 -15.58 19.83
C ARG A 42 16.49 -16.96 20.37
N LYS A 43 15.89 -17.42 21.48
CA LYS A 43 16.30 -18.65 22.19
C LYS A 43 15.46 -19.88 21.82
N GLY A 44 14.38 -19.67 21.09
CA GLY A 44 13.32 -20.65 20.86
C GLY A 44 12.74 -20.44 19.47
N LYS A 45 11.50 -20.91 19.27
CA LYS A 45 10.77 -20.70 18.03
C LYS A 45 9.44 -19.98 18.25
N ALA A 46 8.96 -19.31 17.21
CA ALA A 46 7.69 -18.63 17.18
C ALA A 46 6.53 -19.63 17.20
N CYS A 47 5.52 -19.32 18.00
CA CYS A 47 4.29 -20.09 18.10
C CYS A 47 3.13 -19.17 18.50
N GLY A 48 2.30 -18.82 17.53
CA GLY A 48 1.30 -17.76 17.69
C GLY A 48 1.96 -16.41 17.99
N ASP A 49 1.65 -15.83 19.14
CA ASP A 49 2.21 -14.56 19.63
C ASP A 49 3.28 -14.77 20.71
N THR A 50 3.72 -16.02 20.90
CA THR A 50 4.66 -16.42 21.96
C THR A 50 5.90 -17.12 21.41
N CYS A 51 6.92 -17.25 22.26
CA CYS A 51 8.13 -18.01 21.98
C CYS A 51 8.12 -19.29 22.81
N VAL A 52 8.29 -20.43 22.15
CA VAL A 52 8.39 -21.76 22.78
C VAL A 52 9.77 -22.36 22.53
N ALA A 53 10.12 -23.43 23.25
CA ALA A 53 11.39 -24.12 23.01
C ALA A 53 11.40 -24.78 21.61
N ARG A 54 12.58 -24.91 20.99
CA ARG A 54 12.73 -25.41 19.60
C ARG A 54 12.19 -26.83 19.41
N ASP A 55 12.20 -27.63 20.46
CA ASP A 55 11.71 -29.01 20.53
C ASP A 55 10.19 -29.13 20.78
N LYS A 56 9.51 -28.07 21.22
CA LYS A 56 8.06 -28.13 21.51
C LYS A 56 7.21 -28.06 20.25
N GLU A 57 6.18 -28.88 20.12
CA GLU A 57 5.23 -28.75 19.01
C GLU A 57 4.36 -27.49 19.16
N CYS A 58 4.08 -26.84 18.03
CA CYS A 58 3.18 -25.68 17.99
C CYS A 58 1.82 -26.11 17.44
N THR A 59 0.76 -25.97 18.24
CA THR A 59 -0.61 -26.33 17.86
C THR A 59 -1.50 -25.12 17.62
N VAL A 60 -0.94 -23.91 17.74
CA VAL A 60 -1.65 -22.65 17.50
C VAL A 60 -1.39 -22.16 16.07
N PRO A 61 -2.33 -21.42 15.48
CA PRO A 61 -2.09 -20.78 14.20
C PRO A 61 -0.92 -19.78 14.27
N LYS A 62 -0.39 -19.43 13.11
CA LYS A 62 0.64 -18.38 12.99
C LYS A 62 0.11 -17.07 13.58
N GLY A 63 0.88 -16.48 14.48
CA GLY A 63 0.61 -15.16 15.05
C GLY A 63 1.71 -14.18 14.68
N CYS A 64 1.88 -13.15 15.49
CA CYS A 64 2.81 -12.06 15.21
C CYS A 64 4.25 -12.32 15.70
N ALA A 65 4.51 -13.42 16.40
CA ALA A 65 5.87 -13.78 16.80
C ALA A 65 6.65 -14.36 15.60
N CYS A 66 7.96 -14.08 15.55
CA CYS A 66 8.85 -14.56 14.50
C CYS A 66 10.08 -15.26 15.08
N ASP A 67 10.58 -16.21 14.31
CA ASP A 67 11.87 -16.84 14.55
C ASP A 67 13.01 -15.84 14.32
N SER A 68 14.14 -16.10 14.97
CA SER A 68 15.37 -15.36 14.76
C SER A 68 16.25 -16.15 13.81
N ASP A 69 16.54 -15.63 12.61
CA ASP A 69 17.43 -16.27 11.61
C ASP A 69 18.93 -16.29 12.01
N GLU A 70 19.22 -16.15 13.29
CA GLU A 70 20.58 -16.17 13.84
C GLU A 70 20.79 -17.54 14.50
N ASP A 71 21.24 -18.50 13.68
CA ASP A 71 21.81 -19.79 14.12
C ASP A 71 23.30 -19.68 14.47
#